data_AF-A0A2P1QWV4-F1
#
_entry.id   AF-A0A2P1QWV4-F1
#
_cell.length_a   1.000
_cell.length_b   1.000
_cell.length_c   1.000
_cell.angle_alpha   90.00
_cell.angle_beta   90.00
_cell.angle_gamma   90.00
#
_symmetry.space_group_name_H-M   'P 1'
#
loop_
_entity.id
_entity.type
_entity.pdbx_description
1 polymer ?
#
loop_
_entity_poly.entity_id
_entity_poly.type
_entity_poly.pdbx_seq_one_letter_code
_entity_poly.pdbx_strand_id
1 'polypeptide(L)'
;MMTMSHSPTKHFRKKGIILSIILLYCYCFGNLKVQEKGTYNDLAKALQNPKDVRILDLRGRELATLPKEIGQLKNLQELDLSYNQLW
;
A
#
# COMPACT_ATOMS: atom_id res chain seq x y z
N MET A 1 -22.89 3.25 -57.22
CA MET A 1 -22.16 3.99 -56.15
C MET A 1 -22.83 3.68 -54.83
N MET A 2 -22.29 2.76 -54.03
CA MET A 2 -22.79 2.50 -52.66
C MET A 2 -22.06 3.43 -51.70
N THR A 3 -22.78 4.33 -51.05
CA THR A 3 -22.24 5.22 -50.02
C THR A 3 -22.22 4.46 -48.69
N MET A 4 -21.03 4.15 -48.17
CA MET A 4 -20.88 3.63 -46.81
C MET A 4 -21.07 4.78 -45.81
N SER A 5 -22.24 4.86 -45.18
CA SER A 5 -22.46 5.77 -44.06
C SER A 5 -21.72 5.25 -42.82
N HIS A 6 -20.52 5.78 -42.57
CA HIS A 6 -19.79 5.53 -41.33
C HIS A 6 -20.48 6.28 -40.18
N SER A 7 -21.28 5.58 -39.39
CA SER A 7 -21.98 6.14 -38.24
C SER A 7 -20.99 6.46 -37.10
N PRO A 8 -20.83 7.75 -36.68
CA PRO A 8 -19.85 8.16 -35.67
C PRO A 8 -20.17 7.64 -34.25
N THR A 9 -21.40 7.18 -34.03
CA THR A 9 -21.95 6.75 -32.73
C THR A 9 -21.18 5.60 -32.07
N LYS A 10 -20.70 4.63 -32.85
CA LYS A 10 -19.92 3.49 -32.33
C LYS A 10 -18.57 3.94 -31.75
N HIS A 11 -17.94 4.94 -32.33
CA HIS A 11 -16.63 5.45 -31.91
C HIS A 11 -16.73 6.25 -30.61
N PHE A 12 -17.74 7.11 -30.46
CA PHE A 12 -18.01 7.83 -29.22
C PHE A 12 -18.37 6.91 -28.05
N ARG A 13 -19.22 5.89 -28.29
CA ARG A 13 -19.56 4.89 -27.26
C ARG A 13 -18.31 4.13 -26.79
N LYS A 14 -17.42 3.73 -27.70
CA LYS A 14 -16.15 3.06 -27.37
C LYS A 14 -15.22 3.96 -26.55
N LYS A 15 -15.08 5.24 -26.92
CA LYS A 15 -14.28 6.21 -26.15
C LYS A 15 -14.84 6.46 -24.75
N GLY A 16 -16.17 6.55 -24.62
CA GLY A 16 -16.84 6.65 -23.33
C GLY A 16 -16.61 5.43 -22.43
N ILE A 17 -16.66 4.22 -23.00
CA ILE A 17 -16.33 2.99 -22.28
C ILE A 17 -14.87 2.99 -21.81
N ILE A 18 -13.92 3.33 -22.68
CA ILE A 18 -12.50 3.42 -22.32
C ILE A 18 -12.29 4.42 -21.17
N LEU A 19 -12.91 5.61 -21.25
CA LEU A 19 -12.82 6.61 -20.19
C LEU A 19 -13.40 6.11 -18.86
N SER A 20 -14.54 5.42 -18.90
CA SER A 20 -15.13 4.84 -17.69
C SER A 20 -14.27 3.74 -17.06
N ILE A 21 -13.57 2.93 -17.87
CA ILE A 21 -12.62 1.92 -17.37
C ILE A 21 -11.40 2.59 -16.72
N ILE A 22 -10.88 3.66 -17.31
CA ILE A 22 -9.77 4.43 -16.73
C ILE A 22 -10.18 5.03 -15.39
N LEU A 23 -11.37 5.64 -15.32
CA LEU A 23 -11.89 6.22 -14.07
C LEU A 23 -12.12 5.14 -13.01
N LEU A 24 -12.67 3.99 -13.39
CA LEU A 24 -12.84 2.84 -12.49
C LEU A 24 -11.49 2.30 -12.00
N TYR A 25 -10.50 2.18 -12.88
CA TYR A 25 -9.15 1.76 -12.52
C TYR A 25 -8.50 2.76 -11.56
N CYS A 26 -8.58 4.07 -11.84
CA CYS A 26 -8.08 5.11 -10.95
C CYS A 26 -8.78 5.08 -9.58
N TYR A 27 -10.09 4.83 -9.55
CA TYR A 27 -10.84 4.67 -8.31
C TYR A 27 -10.39 3.43 -7.52
N CYS A 28 -10.23 2.28 -8.19
CA CYS A 28 -9.80 1.03 -7.58
C CYS A 28 -8.33 1.05 -7.11
N PHE A 29 -7.44 1.71 -7.86
CA PHE A 29 -5.98 1.63 -7.67
C PHE A 29 -5.39 2.86 -6.96
N GLY A 30 -6.10 4.00 -6.94
CA GLY A 30 -5.64 5.25 -6.32
C GLY A 30 -5.47 5.19 -4.80
N ASN A 31 -5.90 4.11 -4.16
CA ASN A 31 -5.78 3.91 -2.71
C ASN A 31 -4.61 2.99 -2.31
N LEU A 32 -3.72 2.64 -3.24
CA LEU A 32 -2.50 1.89 -2.92
C LEU A 32 -1.53 2.76 -2.13
N LYS A 33 -1.55 2.61 -0.81
CA LYS A 33 -0.45 3.03 0.05
C LYS A 33 0.77 2.18 -0.33
N VAL A 34 1.68 2.74 -1.12
CA VAL A 34 3.01 2.14 -1.35
C VAL A 34 3.72 2.18 0.00
N GLN A 35 3.86 1.01 0.64
CA GLN A 35 4.71 0.85 1.80
C GLN A 35 6.15 0.98 1.33
N GLU A 36 6.85 2.02 1.78
CA GLU A 36 8.26 2.18 1.46
C GLU A 36 9.04 0.95 1.93
N LYS A 37 9.88 0.42 1.04
CA LYS A 37 10.64 -0.80 1.30
C LYS A 37 11.47 -0.62 2.57
N GLY A 38 11.25 -1.48 3.56
CA GLY A 38 11.97 -1.46 4.83
C GLY A 38 11.27 -0.72 5.97
N THR A 39 10.11 -0.10 5.71
CA THR A 39 9.29 0.57 6.74
C THR A 39 8.08 -0.28 7.08
N TYR A 40 7.98 -0.67 8.36
CA TYR A 40 6.92 -1.53 8.89
C TYR A 40 6.23 -0.84 10.05
N ASN A 41 4.92 -1.08 10.18
CA ASN A 41 4.10 -0.55 11.28
C ASN A 41 3.44 -1.66 12.10
N ASP A 42 3.88 -2.90 11.87
CA ASP A 42 3.33 -4.11 12.44
C ASP A 42 4.48 -5.08 12.63
N LEU A 43 4.65 -5.55 13.87
CA LEU A 43 5.76 -6.44 14.20
C LEU A 43 5.64 -7.79 13.49
N ALA A 44 4.44 -8.35 13.34
CA ALA A 44 4.25 -9.64 12.68
C ALA A 44 4.65 -9.57 11.21
N LYS A 45 4.33 -8.47 10.52
CA LYS A 45 4.81 -8.22 9.15
C LYS A 45 6.31 -8.01 9.06
N ALA A 46 6.90 -7.30 10.03
CA ALA A 46 8.34 -7.10 10.10
C ALA A 46 9.10 -8.43 10.25
N LEU A 47 8.58 -9.34 11.08
CA LEU A 47 9.17 -10.66 11.33
C LEU A 47 9.06 -11.63 10.14
N GLN A 48 8.23 -11.35 9.13
CA GLN A 48 8.22 -12.15 7.89
C GLN A 48 9.48 -11.92 7.05
N ASN A 49 10.07 -10.72 7.11
CA ASN A 49 11.26 -10.34 6.34
C ASN A 49 12.26 -9.58 7.23
N PRO A 50 12.80 -10.19 8.30
CA PRO A 50 13.54 -9.50 9.36
C PRO A 50 14.85 -8.85 8.89
N LYS A 51 15.38 -9.27 7.74
CA LYS A 51 16.57 -8.69 7.11
C LYS A 51 16.28 -7.42 6.33
N ASP A 52 15.03 -7.17 5.96
CA ASP A 52 14.66 -5.99 5.14
C ASP A 52 14.18 -4.82 5.99
N VAL A 53 13.86 -5.05 7.27
CA VAL A 53 13.34 -4.04 8.19
C VAL A 53 14.43 -3.03 8.55
N ARG A 54 14.18 -1.76 8.26
CA ARG A 54 15.01 -0.61 8.68
C ARG A 54 14.29 0.32 9.64
N ILE A 55 12.99 0.50 9.45
CA ILE A 55 12.16 1.36 10.28
C ILE A 55 10.98 0.53 10.77
N LEU A 56 10.76 0.51 12.08
CA LEU A 56 9.59 -0.11 12.71
C LEU A 56 8.86 0.93 13.57
N ASP A 57 7.71 1.40 13.10
CA ASP A 57 6.84 2.33 13.82
C ASP A 57 5.72 1.58 14.55
N LEU A 58 5.87 1.44 15.86
CA LEU A 58 4.89 0.84 16.76
C LEU A 58 4.29 1.88 17.72
N ARG A 59 4.30 3.15 17.33
CA ARG A 59 3.75 4.25 18.13
C ARG A 59 2.27 4.05 18.42
N GLY A 60 1.86 4.30 19.67
CA GLY A 60 0.44 4.32 20.05
C GLY A 60 -0.25 2.96 19.97
N ARG A 61 0.49 1.86 20.09
CA ARG A 61 -0.03 0.49 19.95
C ARG A 61 -0.44 -0.17 21.26
N GLU A 62 -0.54 0.61 22.35
CA GLU A 62 -0.91 0.13 23.69
C GLU A 62 -0.03 -1.04 24.16
N LEU A 63 1.21 -1.09 23.70
CA LEU A 63 2.13 -2.16 24.06
C LEU A 63 2.49 -2.03 25.54
N ALA A 64 2.13 -3.04 26.32
CA ALA A 64 2.55 -3.18 27.72
C ALA A 64 3.96 -3.79 27.83
N THR A 65 4.37 -4.59 26.84
CA THR A 65 5.71 -5.21 26.82
C THR A 65 6.25 -5.26 25.40
N LEU A 66 7.59 -5.29 25.27
CA LEU A 66 8.25 -5.48 23.99
C LEU A 66 8.65 -6.96 23.82
N PRO A 67 8.13 -7.68 22.81
CA PRO A 67 8.50 -9.07 22.56
C PRO A 67 9.99 -9.22 22.21
N LYS A 68 10.62 -10.29 22.74
CA LYS A 68 12.04 -10.61 22.54
C LYS A 68 12.41 -10.82 21.06
N GLU A 69 11.43 -11.18 20.24
CA GLU A 69 11.54 -11.40 18.80
C GLU A 69 12.01 -10.14 18.06
N ILE A 70 11.87 -8.95 18.65
CA ILE A 70 12.42 -7.71 18.07
C ILE A 70 13.94 -7.80 17.86
N GLY A 71 14.63 -8.62 18.65
CA GLY A 71 16.06 -8.91 18.49
C GLY A 71 16.42 -9.68 17.22
N GLN A 72 15.44 -10.21 16.47
CA GLN A 72 15.64 -10.82 15.16
C GLN A 72 15.82 -9.79 14.04
N LEU A 73 15.38 -8.55 14.25
CA LEU A 73 15.44 -7.46 13.27
C LEU A 73 16.84 -6.85 13.21
N LYS A 74 17.81 -7.60 12.67
CA LYS A 74 19.25 -7.25 12.72
C LYS A 74 19.63 -5.98 11.97
N ASN A 75 18.81 -5.55 11.02
CA ASN A 75 19.06 -4.36 10.20
C ASN A 75 18.21 -3.15 10.61
N LEU A 76 17.48 -3.25 11.74
CA LEU A 76 16.64 -2.18 12.26
C LEU A 76 17.50 -0.96 12.63
N GLN A 77 17.15 0.20 12.07
CA GLN A 77 17.84 1.47 12.27
C GLN A 77 17.01 2.41 13.15
N GLU A 78 15.69 2.38 12.98
CA GLU A 78 14.75 3.21 13.73
C GLU A 78 13.61 2.37 14.29
N LEU A 79 13.34 2.54 15.59
CA LEU A 79 12.25 1.89 16.30
C LEU A 79 11.48 2.96 17.08
N ASP A 80 10.28 3.30 16.61
CA ASP A 80 9.39 4.23 17.33
C ASP A 80 8.43 3.43 18.22
N LEU A 81 8.55 3.61 19.53
CA LEU A 81 7.67 3.03 20.56
C LEU A 81 6.95 4.10 21.36
N SER A 82 6.94 5.35 20.90
CA SER A 82 6.27 6.46 21.60
C SER A 82 4.78 6.19 21.79
N TYR A 83 4.18 6.77 22.83
CA TYR A 83 2.76 6.61 23.15
C TYR A 83 2.31 5.15 23.41
N ASN A 84 3.22 4.27 23.85
CA ASN A 84 2.88 2.95 24.39
C ASN A 84 2.81 2.97 25.93
N GLN A 85 2.42 1.84 26.51
CA GLN A 85 2.27 1.64 27.96
C GLN A 85 3.43 0.78 28.50
N LEU A 86 4.63 0.95 27.94
CA LEU A 86 5.82 0.20 28.34
C LEU A 86 6.21 0.60 29.76
N TRP A 87 6.26 -0.38 30.66
CA TRP A 87 6.57 -0.23 32.10
C TRP A 87 7.93 -0.82 32.45
#